data_AF-A0A151IHV2-F1
#
_entry.id   AF-A0A151IHV2-F1
#
_cell.length_a   1.000
_cell.length_b   1.000
_cell.length_c   1.000
_cell.angle_alpha   90.00
_cell.angle_beta   90.00
_cell.angle_gamma   90.00
#
_symmetry.space_group_name_H-M   'P 1'
#
loop_
_entity.id
_entity.type
_entity.pdbx_description
1 polymer ?
#
loop_
_entity_poly.entity_id
_entity_poly.type
_entity_poly.pdbx_seq_one_letter_code
_entity_poly.pdbx_strand_id
1 'polypeptide(L)'
;MTAAKALPFEVQTDILTNEWKLLQEEKHPKTDISKIRIDVYWSYFFALKNSFGNIKYPVVSKVVKTLLSLSHGNADVERGFSTSALILTDNRASMSEKTLNSYMIVKYALKMCNNLPHTVPIAKELLNLARTAHQKYDEYLKEKRKTRT
;
A
#
# COMPACT_ATOMS: atom_id res chain seq x y z
N MET A 1 4.03 -0.95 -22.76
CA MET A 1 4.86 -1.43 -21.64
C MET A 1 4.25 -2.74 -21.17
N THR A 2 4.83 -3.89 -21.54
CA THR A 2 4.24 -5.21 -21.26
C THR A 2 4.24 -5.45 -19.75
N ALA A 3 3.08 -5.70 -19.14
CA ALA A 3 2.91 -5.83 -17.68
C ALA A 3 3.90 -6.81 -17.01
N ALA A 4 4.38 -7.81 -17.75
CA ALA A 4 5.40 -8.76 -17.30
C ALA A 4 6.74 -8.11 -16.90
N LYS A 5 7.15 -7.01 -17.55
CA LYS A 5 8.39 -6.29 -17.23
C LYS A 5 8.30 -5.42 -15.97
N ALA A 6 7.08 -5.20 -15.45
CA ALA A 6 6.81 -4.34 -14.30
C ALA A 6 6.66 -5.12 -12.98
N LEU A 7 6.72 -6.46 -13.00
CA LEU A 7 6.60 -7.26 -11.79
C LEU A 7 7.93 -7.29 -11.03
N PRO A 8 7.92 -7.11 -9.69
CA PRO A 8 9.14 -7.06 -8.89
C PRO A 8 9.76 -8.45 -8.62
N PHE A 9 9.37 -9.47 -9.38
CA PHE A 9 9.85 -10.85 -9.20
C PHE A 9 9.78 -11.63 -10.52
N GLU A 10 10.67 -12.62 -10.63
CA GLU A 10 10.66 -13.57 -11.73
C GLU A 10 9.47 -14.54 -11.59
N VAL A 11 8.73 -14.73 -12.68
CA VAL A 11 7.55 -15.58 -12.74
C VAL A 11 7.91 -16.84 -13.51
N GLN A 12 7.87 -17.99 -12.83
CA GLN A 12 8.05 -19.30 -13.48
C GLN A 12 6.79 -19.62 -14.30
N THR A 13 6.85 -19.37 -15.61
CA THR A 13 5.70 -19.43 -16.52
C THR A 13 5.10 -20.82 -16.64
N ASP A 14 5.93 -21.86 -16.56
CA ASP A 14 5.48 -23.25 -16.70
C ASP A 14 4.65 -23.68 -15.50
N ILE A 15 5.13 -23.33 -14.28
CA ILE A 15 4.40 -23.58 -13.03
C ILE A 15 3.12 -22.76 -12.98
N LEU A 16 3.19 -21.47 -13.36
CA LEU A 16 2.01 -20.60 -13.42
C LEU A 16 0.92 -21.20 -14.31
N THR A 17 1.29 -21.70 -15.49
CA THR A 17 0.34 -22.27 -16.45
C THR A 17 -0.33 -23.52 -15.90
N ASN A 18 0.44 -24.38 -15.22
CA ASN A 18 -0.08 -25.60 -14.60
C ASN A 18 -1.00 -25.27 -13.41
N GLU A 19 -0.58 -24.39 -12.51
CA GLU A 19 -1.40 -23.93 -11.39
C GLU A 19 -2.70 -23.28 -11.87
N TRP A 20 -2.64 -22.47 -12.93
CA TRP A 20 -3.79 -21.80 -13.50
C TRP A 20 -4.82 -22.80 -14.05
N LYS A 21 -4.38 -23.79 -14.81
CA LYS A 21 -5.26 -24.86 -15.32
C LYS A 21 -5.93 -25.63 -14.18
N LEU A 22 -5.16 -25.99 -13.15
CA LEU A 22 -5.70 -26.69 -11.98
C LEU A 22 -6.69 -25.84 -11.18
N LEU A 23 -6.50 -24.52 -11.15
CA LEU A 23 -7.41 -23.61 -10.46
C LEU A 23 -8.76 -23.46 -11.19
N GLN A 24 -8.78 -23.58 -12.53
CA GLN A 24 -10.03 -23.54 -13.31
C GLN A 24 -10.97 -24.71 -12.99
N GLU A 25 -10.41 -25.86 -12.63
CA GLU A 25 -11.17 -27.05 -12.22
C GLU A 25 -11.53 -27.04 -10.72
N GLU A 26 -11.04 -26.05 -9.96
CA GLU A 26 -11.29 -25.94 -8.53
C GLU A 26 -12.72 -25.46 -8.26
N LYS A 27 -13.34 -25.99 -7.19
CA LYS A 27 -14.67 -25.54 -6.79
C LYS A 27 -14.64 -24.07 -6.35
N HIS A 28 -15.45 -23.26 -6.99
CA HIS A 28 -15.66 -21.87 -6.62
C HIS A 28 -16.42 -21.73 -5.29
N PRO A 29 -16.27 -20.60 -4.58
CA PRO A 29 -17.10 -20.30 -3.42
C PRO A 29 -18.59 -20.37 -3.78
N LYS A 30 -19.42 -20.97 -2.91
CA LYS A 30 -20.88 -21.13 -3.13
C LYS A 30 -21.68 -19.81 -3.08
N THR A 31 -21.00 -18.70 -2.86
CA THR A 31 -21.60 -17.38 -2.71
C THR A 31 -21.81 -16.74 -4.08
N ASP A 32 -22.84 -15.90 -4.20
CA ASP A 32 -23.13 -15.13 -5.41
C ASP A 32 -21.94 -14.26 -5.81
N ILE A 33 -21.22 -14.67 -6.86
CA ILE A 33 -19.98 -14.06 -7.35
C ILE A 33 -20.20 -12.58 -7.70
N SER A 34 -21.41 -12.20 -8.14
CA SER A 34 -21.74 -10.82 -8.55
C SER A 34 -21.74 -9.81 -7.39
N LYS A 35 -21.83 -10.29 -6.14
CA LYS A 35 -21.92 -9.44 -4.94
C LYS A 35 -20.66 -9.45 -4.09
N ILE A 36 -19.68 -10.29 -4.43
CA ILE A 36 -18.45 -10.44 -3.64
C ILE A 36 -17.40 -9.47 -4.17
N ARG A 37 -16.75 -8.75 -3.25
CA ARG A 37 -15.57 -7.98 -3.64
C ARG A 37 -14.48 -8.90 -4.18
N ILE A 38 -13.84 -8.49 -5.27
CA ILE A 38 -12.86 -9.31 -5.98
C ILE A 38 -11.70 -9.80 -5.09
N ASP A 39 -11.25 -8.99 -4.13
CA ASP A 39 -10.20 -9.36 -3.18
C ASP A 39 -10.65 -10.46 -2.20
N VAL A 40 -11.90 -10.40 -1.74
CA VAL A 40 -12.50 -11.43 -0.89
C VAL A 40 -12.67 -12.73 -1.68
N TYR A 41 -13.10 -12.66 -2.94
CA TYR A 41 -13.19 -13.83 -3.81
C TYR A 41 -11.84 -14.55 -3.95
N TRP A 42 -10.77 -13.81 -4.26
CA TRP A 42 -9.44 -14.39 -4.41
C TRP A 42 -8.80 -14.84 -3.10
N SER A 43 -9.18 -14.23 -1.96
CA SER A 43 -8.68 -14.63 -0.63
C SER A 43 -8.96 -16.11 -0.31
N TYR A 44 -10.07 -16.65 -0.82
CA TYR A 44 -10.39 -18.07 -0.69
C TYR A 44 -9.30 -18.96 -1.30
N PHE A 45 -8.90 -18.68 -2.53
CA PHE A 45 -7.88 -19.45 -3.24
C PHE A 45 -6.49 -19.26 -2.63
N PHE A 46 -6.19 -18.08 -2.08
CA PHE A 46 -4.93 -17.81 -1.39
C PHE A 46 -4.78 -18.62 -0.08
N ALA A 47 -5.91 -19.01 0.53
CA ALA A 47 -5.93 -19.78 1.77
C ALA A 47 -5.96 -21.29 1.55
N LEU A 48 -6.19 -21.77 0.31
CA LEU A 48 -6.22 -23.19 0.01
C LEU A 48 -4.86 -23.84 0.30
N LYS A 49 -4.90 -24.97 0.99
CA LYS A 49 -3.72 -25.77 1.32
C LYS A 49 -3.74 -27.11 0.57
N ASN A 50 -2.56 -27.59 0.22
CA ASN A 50 -2.38 -28.95 -0.30
C ASN A 50 -2.34 -29.96 0.86
N SER A 51 -2.23 -31.25 0.53
CA SER A 51 -2.13 -32.36 1.50
C SER A 51 -0.94 -32.24 2.47
N PHE A 52 0.08 -31.46 2.10
CA PHE A 52 1.26 -31.19 2.92
C PHE A 52 1.15 -29.92 3.76
N GLY A 53 -0.01 -29.24 3.76
CA GLY A 53 -0.25 -28.01 4.53
C GLY A 53 0.32 -26.73 3.92
N ASN A 54 0.96 -26.81 2.74
CA ASN A 54 1.50 -25.66 2.00
C ASN A 54 0.41 -25.00 1.16
N ILE A 55 0.60 -23.73 0.79
CA ILE A 55 -0.31 -23.01 -0.13
C ILE A 55 -0.44 -23.81 -1.43
N LYS A 56 -1.68 -24.05 -1.86
CA LYS A 56 -1.98 -24.92 -3.01
C LYS A 56 -1.56 -24.29 -4.35
N TYR A 57 -1.70 -22.97 -4.49
CA TYR A 57 -1.39 -22.22 -5.72
C TYR A 57 -0.48 -21.02 -5.42
N PRO A 58 0.79 -21.23 -5.02
CA PRO A 58 1.66 -20.16 -4.57
C PRO A 58 2.00 -19.14 -5.66
N VAL A 59 2.23 -19.58 -6.91
CA VAL A 59 2.64 -18.68 -8.00
C VAL A 59 1.45 -17.86 -8.48
N VAL A 60 0.29 -18.48 -8.73
CA VAL A 60 -0.96 -17.78 -9.09
C VAL A 60 -1.33 -16.79 -7.99
N SER A 61 -1.27 -17.20 -6.72
CA SER A 61 -1.58 -16.31 -5.60
C SER A 61 -0.72 -15.06 -5.59
N LYS A 62 0.58 -15.20 -5.87
CA LYS A 62 1.51 -14.06 -5.93
C LYS A 62 1.17 -13.12 -7.09
N VAL A 63 0.94 -13.67 -8.27
CA VAL A 63 0.59 -12.90 -9.48
C VAL A 63 -0.73 -12.15 -9.29
N VAL A 64 -1.78 -12.82 -8.83
CA VAL A 64 -3.08 -12.17 -8.62
C VAL A 64 -3.01 -11.10 -7.54
N LYS A 65 -2.32 -11.34 -6.41
CA LYS A 65 -2.11 -10.30 -5.38
C LYS A 65 -1.45 -9.06 -5.97
N THR A 66 -0.42 -9.24 -6.81
CA THR A 66 0.26 -8.11 -7.45
C THR A 66 -0.64 -7.37 -8.43
N LEU A 67 -1.46 -8.09 -9.19
CA LEU A 67 -2.41 -7.48 -10.12
C LEU A 67 -3.49 -6.69 -9.37
N LEU A 68 -4.02 -7.21 -8.26
CA LEU A 68 -5.02 -6.54 -7.43
C LEU A 68 -4.44 -5.36 -6.64
N SER A 69 -3.13 -5.35 -6.38
CA SER A 69 -2.45 -4.20 -5.78
C SER A 69 -2.13 -3.08 -6.78
N LEU A 70 -2.23 -3.36 -8.08
CA LEU A 70 -2.01 -2.35 -9.11
C LEU A 70 -3.22 -1.41 -9.14
N SER A 71 -2.99 -0.11 -8.97
CA SER A 71 -4.10 0.86 -9.02
C SER A 71 -4.77 0.82 -10.38
N HIS A 72 -6.04 0.44 -10.44
CA HIS A 72 -6.79 0.29 -11.69
C HIS A 72 -7.22 1.62 -12.35
N GLY A 73 -6.72 2.76 -11.86
CA GLY A 73 -6.95 4.08 -12.43
C GLY A 73 -6.31 5.19 -11.60
N ASN A 74 -6.45 6.44 -12.06
CA ASN A 74 -5.91 7.62 -11.37
C ASN A 74 -6.75 8.06 -10.17
N ALA A 75 -7.88 7.40 -9.88
CA ALA A 75 -8.82 7.82 -8.85
C ALA A 75 -8.19 7.96 -7.45
N ASP A 76 -7.26 7.08 -7.08
CA ASP A 76 -6.55 7.18 -5.78
C ASP A 76 -5.58 8.36 -5.77
N VAL A 77 -4.91 8.63 -6.89
CA VAL A 77 -4.03 9.79 -7.06
C VAL A 77 -4.84 11.09 -7.03
N GLU A 78 -5.96 11.14 -7.74
CA GLU A 78 -6.91 12.27 -7.75
C GLU A 78 -7.53 12.51 -6.37
N ARG A 79 -7.84 11.44 -5.63
CA ARG A 79 -8.26 11.54 -4.22
C ARG A 79 -7.14 12.11 -3.35
N GLY A 80 -5.89 11.71 -3.61
CA GLY A 80 -4.71 12.29 -2.99
C GLY A 80 -4.61 13.80 -3.25
N PHE A 81 -4.77 14.23 -4.51
CA PHE A 81 -4.76 15.64 -4.90
C PHE A 81 -5.92 16.44 -4.30
N SER A 82 -7.12 15.86 -4.26
CA SER A 82 -8.27 16.51 -3.61
C SER A 82 -8.01 16.71 -2.12
N THR A 83 -7.36 15.73 -1.48
CA THR A 83 -7.00 15.81 -0.06
C THR A 83 -5.91 16.84 0.20
N SER A 84 -4.90 16.94 -0.69
CA SER A 84 -3.84 17.95 -0.56
C SER A 84 -4.35 19.35 -0.84
N ALA A 85 -5.27 19.53 -1.80
CA ALA A 85 -5.93 20.81 -2.07
C ALA A 85 -6.69 21.32 -0.83
N LEU A 86 -7.35 20.44 -0.07
CA LEU A 86 -8.00 20.82 1.19
C LEU A 86 -7.02 21.29 2.28
N ILE A 87 -5.76 20.84 2.23
CA ILE A 87 -4.72 21.22 3.20
C ILE A 87 -4.05 22.54 2.79
N LEU A 88 -3.88 22.75 1.48
CA LEU A 88 -3.31 23.94 0.87
C LEU A 88 -4.39 25.04 0.71
N THR A 89 -5.00 25.46 1.82
CA THR A 89 -5.87 26.64 1.85
C THR A 89 -5.09 27.92 1.52
N ASP A 90 -5.74 29.02 1.15
CA ASP A 90 -5.07 30.31 0.81
C ASP A 90 -4.06 30.78 1.88
N ASN A 91 -4.40 30.61 3.17
CA ASN A 91 -3.54 30.95 4.30
C ASN A 91 -2.36 29.97 4.52
N ARG A 92 -2.31 28.86 3.76
CA ARG A 92 -1.31 27.78 3.83
C ARG A 92 -0.71 27.46 2.46
N ALA A 93 -0.94 28.30 1.46
CA ALA A 93 -0.45 28.08 0.09
C ALA A 93 1.09 28.07 -0.01
N SER A 94 1.80 28.68 0.95
CA SER A 94 3.27 28.71 1.03
C SER A 94 3.88 27.50 1.78
N MET A 95 3.09 26.49 2.12
CA MET A 95 3.58 25.29 2.80
C MET A 95 4.57 24.53 1.92
N SER A 96 5.71 24.14 2.49
CA SER A 96 6.70 23.34 1.75
C SER A 96 6.17 21.94 1.45
N GLU A 97 6.61 21.34 0.33
CA GLU A 97 6.26 19.98 -0.06
C GLU A 97 6.55 18.96 1.05
N LYS A 98 7.69 19.09 1.74
CA LYS A 98 8.07 18.22 2.87
C LYS A 98 7.03 18.27 3.99
N THR A 99 6.53 19.47 4.29
CA THR A 99 5.50 19.67 5.33
C THR A 99 4.17 19.08 4.90
N LEU A 100 3.78 19.28 3.64
CA LEU A 100 2.55 18.70 3.07
C LEU A 100 2.59 17.17 3.11
N ASN A 101 3.70 16.56 2.66
CA ASN A 101 3.91 15.12 2.70
C ASN A 101 3.84 14.57 4.13
N SER A 102 4.49 15.25 5.08
CA SER A 102 4.45 14.88 6.50
C SER A 102 3.02 14.91 7.06
N TYR A 103 2.25 15.96 6.72
CA TYR A 103 0.85 16.09 7.14
C TYR A 103 -0.01 14.97 6.55
N MET A 104 0.15 14.68 5.26
CA MET A 104 -0.58 13.61 4.58
C MET A 104 -0.30 12.25 5.20
N ILE A 105 0.96 11.93 5.51
CA ILE A 105 1.35 10.67 6.17
C ILE A 105 0.62 10.53 7.51
N VAL A 106 0.64 11.56 8.36
CA VAL A 106 -0.05 11.53 9.66
C VAL A 106 -1.55 11.36 9.49
N LYS A 107 -2.16 12.08 8.56
CA LYS A 107 -3.61 11.97 8.26
C LYS A 107 -3.99 10.56 7.81
N TYR A 108 -3.21 9.93 6.94
CA TYR A 108 -3.46 8.55 6.51
C TYR A 108 -3.22 7.54 7.63
N ALA A 109 -2.18 7.71 8.44
CA ALA A 109 -1.91 6.86 9.60
C ALA A 109 -3.07 6.89 10.62
N LEU A 110 -3.61 8.08 10.91
CA LEU A 110 -4.79 8.22 11.77
C LEU A 110 -6.02 7.54 11.16
N LYS A 111 -6.21 7.65 9.84
CA LYS A 111 -7.31 6.99 9.14
C LYS A 111 -7.23 5.46 9.26
N MET A 112 -6.03 4.88 9.24
CA MET A 112 -5.83 3.43 9.49
C MET A 112 -6.21 3.02 10.92
N CYS A 113 -6.16 3.97 11.85
CA CYS A 113 -6.57 3.80 13.25
C CYS A 113 -8.05 4.21 13.49
N ASN A 114 -8.87 4.25 12.43
CA ASN A 114 -10.27 4.72 12.47
C ASN A 114 -10.44 6.14 13.04
N ASN A 115 -9.40 6.98 12.93
CA ASN A 115 -9.34 8.33 13.53
C ASN A 115 -9.54 8.35 15.05
N LEU A 116 -9.26 7.24 15.75
CA LEU A 116 -9.33 7.15 17.20
C LEU A 116 -7.91 7.39 17.76
N PRO A 117 -7.64 8.51 18.43
CA PRO A 117 -6.27 8.80 18.88
C PRO A 117 -5.72 7.78 19.87
N HIS A 118 -6.58 7.20 20.71
CA HIS A 118 -6.19 6.22 21.73
C HIS A 118 -5.80 4.85 21.17
N THR A 119 -6.11 4.56 19.90
CA THR A 119 -5.73 3.30 19.25
C THR A 119 -4.38 3.39 18.55
N VAL A 120 -3.79 4.58 18.46
CA VAL A 120 -2.49 4.80 17.83
C VAL A 120 -1.39 4.17 18.70
N PRO A 121 -0.66 3.16 18.20
CA PRO A 121 0.36 2.49 18.98
C PRO A 121 1.58 3.41 19.18
N ILE A 122 1.92 3.68 20.44
CA ILE A 122 3.11 4.47 20.78
C ILE A 122 4.33 3.54 20.80
N ALA A 123 4.94 3.36 19.64
CA ALA A 123 6.17 2.59 19.51
C ALA A 123 7.37 3.32 20.14
N LYS A 124 8.34 2.57 20.66
CA LYS A 124 9.61 3.12 21.18
C LYS A 124 10.35 3.96 20.14
N GLU A 125 10.27 3.54 18.88
CA GLU A 125 10.85 4.28 17.75
C GLU A 125 10.22 5.66 17.57
N LEU A 126 8.88 5.76 17.71
CA LEU A 126 8.18 7.04 17.64
C LEU A 126 8.64 8.00 18.73
N LEU A 127 8.83 7.49 19.96
CA LEU A 127 9.36 8.27 21.07
C LEU A 127 10.80 8.76 20.81
N ASN A 128 11.64 7.90 20.23
CA ASN A 128 13.01 8.27 19.86
C ASN A 128 13.04 9.30 18.72
N LEU A 129 12.16 9.16 17.73
CA LEU A 129 12.00 10.13 16.64
C LEU A 129 11.53 11.49 17.16
N ALA A 130 10.56 11.51 18.07
CA ALA A 130 10.10 12.74 18.71
C ALA A 130 11.23 13.42 19.48
N ARG A 131 12.02 12.66 20.25
CA ARG A 131 13.16 13.18 21.01
C ARG A 131 14.25 13.79 20.13
N THR A 132 14.49 13.21 18.95
CA THR A 132 15.53 13.66 18.01
C THR A 132 15.03 14.66 16.97
N ALA A 133 13.73 14.98 16.94
CA ALA A 133 13.12 15.83 15.91
C ALA A 133 13.75 17.22 15.85
N HIS A 134 14.03 17.83 17.01
CA HIS A 134 14.66 19.15 17.07
C HIS A 134 16.09 19.14 16.50
N GLN A 135 16.89 18.15 16.89
CA GLN A 135 18.26 17.98 16.38
C GLN A 135 18.27 17.85 14.85
N LYS A 136 17.37 17.02 14.29
CA LYS A 136 17.22 16.86 12.84
C LYS A 136 16.81 18.16 12.13
N TYR A 137 15.97 18.97 12.77
CA TYR A 137 15.58 20.27 12.22
C TYR A 137 16.75 21.25 12.17
N ASP A 138 17.58 21.29 13.22
CA ASP A 138 18.77 22.14 13.24
C ASP A 138 19.80 21.72 12.19
N GLU A 139 20.00 20.42 11.99
CA GLU A 139 20.82 19.86 10.92
C GLU A 139 20.31 20.32 9.54
N TYR A 140 18.99 20.18 9.28
CA TYR A 140 18.37 20.66 8.06
C TYR A 140 18.59 22.16 7.82
N LEU A 141 18.46 23.00 8.85
CA LEU A 141 18.71 24.44 8.73
C LEU A 141 20.18 24.74 8.40
N LYS A 142 21.13 23.99 8.97
CA LYS A 142 22.56 24.11 8.64
C LYS A 142 22.82 23.76 7.18
N GLU A 143 22.24 22.68 6.67
CA GLU A 143 22.36 22.27 5.27
C GLU A 143 21.78 23.30 4.29
N LYS A 144 20.59 23.83 4.61
CA LYS A 144 19.92 24.85 3.79
C LYS A 144 20.71 26.17 3.72
N ARG A 145 21.45 26.50 4.78
CA ARG A 145 22.35 27.67 4.78
C ARG A 145 23.55 27.45 3.87
N LYS A 146 24.14 26.24 3.86
CA LYS A 146 25.28 25.89 3.00
C LYS A 146 24.93 25.96 1.51
N THR A 147 23.76 25.46 1.13
CA THR A 147 23.29 25.42 -0.29
C THR A 147 22.86 26.77 -0.87
N ARG A 148 22.77 27.82 -0.04
CA ARG A 148 22.46 29.19 -0.49
C ARG A 148 23.70 30.06 -0.74
N THR A 149 24.90 29.54 -0.43
CA THR A 149 26.20 30.17 -0.68
C THR A 149 26.79 29.61 -1.95
#